data_AF-A0A6A3G8L7-F1
#
_entry.id   AF-A0A6A3G8L7-F1
#
_cell.length_a   1.000
_cell.length_b   1.000
_cell.length_c   1.000
_cell.angle_alpha   90.00
_cell.angle_beta   90.00
_cell.angle_gamma   90.00
#
_symmetry.space_group_name_H-M   'P 1'
#
loop_
_entity.id
_entity.type
_entity.pdbx_description
1 polymer ?
#
loop_
_entity_poly.entity_id
_entity_poly.type
_entity_poly.pdbx_seq_one_letter_code
_entity_poly.pdbx_strand_id
1 'polypeptide(L)'
;AVVDLDENVVTLKSTGEKFAIGSPRVEEMYSSRISSTVRIRPGGQALVVTEVQGEIGEDVTVLVEGLVDLDATVRVARSLCTVQEKKMIVEVCNPSTEEMIIKKGTPLAAISVVPESAFSASEVSSPVDGAEPFSPEESASSTRESDWFHAAIAASPTAENASSEPMPELGKKELFSGLLNSFRDLFVETSLKPGRTDLLEFTIDTGDSAPIKQRPYRVSKAEGDVMES
;
A
#
# COMPACT_ATOMS: atom_id res chain seq x y z
N ALA A 1 -22.15 -7.45 12.73
CA ALA A 1 -22.23 -6.19 13.49
C ALA A 1 -23.49 -6.18 14.36
N VAL A 2 -23.50 -5.40 15.45
CA VAL A 2 -24.68 -5.03 16.23
C VAL A 2 -24.84 -3.52 16.09
N VAL A 3 -26.05 -3.08 15.76
CA VAL A 3 -26.37 -1.66 15.58
C VAL A 3 -27.10 -1.20 16.83
N ASP A 4 -26.50 -0.28 17.55
CA ASP A 4 -27.13 0.44 18.65
C ASP A 4 -27.69 1.77 18.11
N LEU A 5 -29.01 1.87 18.04
CA LEU A 5 -29.72 3.05 17.54
C LEU A 5 -29.79 4.17 18.59
N ASP A 6 -29.70 3.83 19.87
CA ASP A 6 -29.79 4.80 20.98
C ASP A 6 -28.46 5.52 21.17
N GLU A 7 -27.34 4.77 21.05
CA GLU A 7 -25.98 5.34 21.06
C GLU A 7 -25.52 5.79 19.67
N ASN A 8 -26.27 5.47 18.61
CA ASN A 8 -25.91 5.72 17.22
C ASN A 8 -24.51 5.14 16.91
N VAL A 9 -24.28 3.86 17.25
CA VAL A 9 -22.99 3.15 17.11
C VAL A 9 -23.17 1.75 16.50
N VAL A 10 -22.32 1.39 15.54
CA VAL A 10 -22.15 0.02 15.03
C VAL A 10 -21.00 -0.65 15.75
N THR A 11 -21.25 -1.80 16.37
CA THR A 11 -20.22 -2.67 16.93
C THR A 11 -19.93 -3.85 16.00
N LEU A 12 -18.68 -4.02 15.54
CA LEU A 12 -18.27 -5.19 14.76
C LEU A 12 -18.19 -6.42 15.66
N LYS A 13 -18.93 -7.49 15.33
CA LYS A 13 -19.01 -8.70 16.17
C LYS A 13 -17.70 -9.49 16.24
N SER A 14 -16.84 -9.35 15.24
CA SER A 14 -15.55 -10.05 15.14
C SER A 14 -14.44 -9.35 15.91
N THR A 15 -14.42 -8.02 15.93
CA THR A 15 -13.33 -7.22 16.51
C THR A 15 -13.75 -6.47 17.78
N GLY A 16 -15.05 -6.33 18.06
CA GLY A 16 -15.57 -5.51 19.15
C GLY A 16 -15.49 -4.00 18.89
N GLU A 17 -14.96 -3.58 17.73
CA GLU A 17 -14.79 -2.17 17.39
C GLU A 17 -16.13 -1.45 17.26
N LYS A 18 -16.21 -0.25 17.85
CA LYS A 18 -17.38 0.62 17.86
C LYS A 18 -17.17 1.78 16.88
N PHE A 19 -18.11 1.97 15.96
CA PHE A 19 -18.13 3.06 14.98
C PHE A 19 -19.39 3.89 15.17
N ALA A 20 -19.28 5.21 15.32
CA ALA A 20 -20.46 6.06 15.30
C ALA A 20 -21.17 5.97 13.93
N ILE A 21 -22.46 5.65 13.97
CA ILE A 21 -23.36 5.64 12.82
C ILE A 21 -23.55 7.09 12.39
N GLY A 22 -23.31 7.39 11.12
CA GLY A 22 -23.53 8.75 10.61
C GLY A 22 -22.42 9.76 10.90
N SER A 23 -21.23 9.36 11.37
CA SER A 23 -20.03 10.14 11.08
C SER A 23 -19.71 9.95 9.59
N PRO A 24 -19.94 10.95 8.71
CA PRO A 24 -19.59 10.80 7.31
C PRO A 24 -18.09 10.50 7.21
N ARG A 25 -17.73 9.30 6.75
CA ARG A 25 -16.32 8.95 6.43
C ARG A 25 -15.88 9.55 5.09
N VAL A 26 -16.81 10.22 4.41
CA VAL A 26 -16.65 10.98 3.18
C VAL A 26 -17.47 12.25 3.34
N GLU A 27 -16.80 13.41 3.31
CA GLU A 27 -17.43 14.70 3.60
C GLU A 27 -18.14 15.26 2.37
N GLU A 28 -17.47 15.20 1.21
CA GLU A 28 -17.97 15.74 -0.06
C GLU A 28 -17.63 14.81 -1.23
N MET A 29 -18.51 14.75 -2.23
CA MET A 29 -18.33 13.95 -3.42
C MET A 29 -18.29 14.83 -4.68
N TYR A 30 -17.28 14.61 -5.51
CA TYR A 30 -17.08 15.29 -6.79
C TYR A 30 -16.93 14.28 -7.92
N SER A 31 -16.87 14.80 -9.16
CA SER A 31 -16.48 14.01 -10.34
C SER A 31 -15.25 14.60 -10.98
N SER A 32 -14.43 13.78 -11.64
CA SER A 32 -13.27 14.25 -12.41
C SER A 32 -13.41 13.96 -13.89
N ARG A 33 -12.78 14.82 -14.70
CA ARG A 33 -12.69 14.67 -16.16
C ARG A 33 -11.24 14.57 -16.59
N ILE A 34 -10.94 13.69 -17.55
CA ILE A 34 -9.58 13.56 -18.08
C ILE A 34 -9.13 14.83 -18.81
N SER A 35 -7.92 15.30 -18.50
CA SER A 35 -7.38 16.56 -19.04
C SER A 35 -6.85 16.42 -20.48
N SER A 36 -6.55 15.20 -20.92
CA SER A 36 -6.00 14.89 -22.24
C SER A 36 -6.58 13.61 -22.84
N THR A 37 -6.60 13.49 -24.16
CA THR A 37 -6.97 12.22 -24.82
C THR A 37 -5.83 11.22 -24.67
N VAL A 38 -6.15 9.99 -24.24
CA VAL A 38 -5.17 8.89 -24.09
C VAL A 38 -5.62 7.67 -24.90
N ARG A 39 -4.63 6.92 -25.40
CA ARG A 39 -4.84 5.61 -26.03
C ARG A 39 -4.17 4.55 -25.16
N ILE A 40 -4.91 3.50 -24.82
CA ILE A 40 -4.43 2.42 -23.96
C ILE A 40 -4.58 1.10 -24.73
N ARG A 41 -3.47 0.39 -24.89
CA ARG A 41 -3.44 -0.92 -25.56
C ARG A 41 -4.23 -1.97 -24.78
N PRO A 42 -4.68 -3.06 -25.43
CA PRO A 42 -5.27 -4.20 -24.74
C PRO A 42 -4.42 -4.68 -23.55
N GLY A 43 -5.04 -4.89 -22.39
CA GLY A 43 -4.35 -5.28 -21.15
C GLY A 43 -3.43 -4.22 -20.54
N GLY A 44 -3.36 -3.02 -21.12
CA GLY A 44 -2.50 -1.94 -20.66
C GLY A 44 -3.11 -1.12 -19.52
N GLN A 45 -2.27 -0.31 -18.88
CA GLN A 45 -2.66 0.67 -17.86
C GLN A 45 -1.96 2.01 -18.12
N ALA A 46 -2.57 3.10 -17.68
CA ALA A 46 -2.03 4.44 -17.80
C ALA A 46 -2.42 5.31 -16.61
N LEU A 47 -1.47 6.11 -16.13
CA LEU A 47 -1.73 7.22 -15.22
C LEU A 47 -2.14 8.44 -16.05
N VAL A 48 -3.33 8.98 -15.77
CA VAL A 48 -3.87 10.15 -16.47
C VAL A 48 -4.12 11.29 -15.51
N VAL A 49 -3.85 12.51 -15.96
CA VAL A 49 -4.24 13.71 -15.24
C VAL A 49 -5.74 13.93 -15.44
N THR A 50 -6.44 14.15 -14.33
CA THR A 50 -7.86 14.52 -14.32
C THR A 50 -8.05 15.81 -13.54
N GLU A 51 -9.10 16.55 -13.91
CA GLU A 51 -9.49 17.80 -13.28
C GLU A 51 -10.82 17.60 -12.54
N VAL A 52 -10.84 18.01 -11.27
CA VAL A 52 -12.00 17.92 -10.38
C VAL A 52 -13.05 18.95 -10.79
N GLN A 53 -14.29 18.50 -10.93
CA GLN A 53 -15.44 19.35 -11.21
C GLN A 53 -16.00 19.92 -9.91
N GLY A 54 -15.72 21.19 -9.64
CA GLY A 54 -16.22 21.90 -8.45
C GLY A 54 -15.16 22.78 -7.80
N GLU A 55 -15.48 23.27 -6.61
CA GLU A 55 -14.52 23.86 -5.69
C GLU A 55 -14.16 22.82 -4.64
N ILE A 56 -12.89 22.42 -4.65
CA ILE A 56 -12.29 21.50 -3.70
C ILE A 56 -11.04 22.18 -3.14
N GLY A 57 -10.75 21.95 -1.86
CA GLY A 57 -9.54 22.47 -1.23
C GLY A 57 -8.27 21.95 -1.87
N GLU A 58 -7.19 22.71 -1.73
CA GLU A 58 -5.84 22.26 -2.11
C GLU A 58 -5.27 21.33 -1.03
N ASP A 59 -4.41 20.40 -1.44
CA ASP A 59 -3.74 19.41 -0.60
C ASP A 59 -4.68 18.50 0.21
N VAL A 60 -5.94 18.38 -0.23
CA VAL A 60 -6.92 17.47 0.35
C VAL A 60 -6.68 16.03 -0.13
N THR A 61 -6.74 15.07 0.79
CA THR A 61 -6.70 13.65 0.43
C THR A 61 -8.09 13.17 0.02
N VAL A 62 -8.16 12.55 -1.16
CA VAL A 62 -9.39 12.07 -1.74
C VAL A 62 -9.29 10.59 -2.10
N LEU A 63 -10.41 9.89 -1.98
CA LEU A 63 -10.62 8.56 -2.54
C LEU A 63 -11.14 8.70 -3.96
N VAL A 64 -10.44 8.05 -4.89
CA VAL A 64 -10.79 7.98 -6.31
C VAL A 64 -11.40 6.63 -6.60
N GLU A 65 -12.58 6.64 -7.24
CA GLU A 65 -13.28 5.44 -7.67
C GLU A 65 -13.79 5.60 -9.10
N GLY A 66 -13.92 4.51 -9.86
CA GLY A 66 -14.51 4.56 -11.19
C GLY A 66 -15.99 4.94 -11.14
N LEU A 67 -16.44 5.74 -12.12
CA LEU A 67 -17.87 6.03 -12.28
C LEU A 67 -18.63 4.78 -12.70
N VAL A 68 -19.83 4.60 -12.15
CA VAL A 68 -20.72 3.46 -12.46
C VAL A 68 -21.17 3.48 -13.92
N ASP A 69 -21.34 4.68 -14.49
CA ASP A 69 -21.80 4.88 -15.87
C ASP A 69 -20.66 4.91 -16.90
N LEU A 70 -19.44 4.58 -16.48
CA LEU A 70 -18.31 4.49 -17.41
C LEU A 70 -18.48 3.27 -18.32
N ASP A 71 -17.99 3.37 -19.55
CA ASP A 71 -17.96 2.23 -20.47
C ASP A 71 -17.31 1.03 -19.77
N ALA A 72 -17.95 -0.15 -19.81
CA ALA A 72 -17.49 -1.36 -19.13
C ALA A 72 -16.07 -1.79 -19.53
N THR A 73 -15.56 -1.25 -20.66
CA THR A 73 -14.19 -1.44 -21.12
C THR A 73 -13.15 -0.58 -20.41
N VAL A 74 -13.54 0.47 -19.69
CA VAL A 74 -12.63 1.34 -18.93
C VAL A 74 -12.71 0.98 -17.44
N ARG A 75 -11.58 0.65 -16.83
CA ARG A 75 -11.52 0.49 -15.36
C ARG A 75 -10.62 1.53 -14.74
N VAL A 76 -11.11 2.14 -13.66
CA VAL A 76 -10.32 3.04 -12.83
C VAL A 76 -9.89 2.27 -11.59
N ALA A 77 -8.60 2.34 -11.26
CA ALA A 77 -8.11 1.73 -10.03
C ALA A 77 -8.53 2.60 -8.83
N ARG A 78 -9.08 1.94 -7.81
CA ARG A 78 -9.44 2.61 -6.56
C ARG A 78 -8.17 3.03 -5.84
N SER A 79 -8.00 4.32 -5.60
CA SER A 79 -6.76 4.89 -5.05
C SER A 79 -7.03 6.07 -4.14
N LEU A 80 -6.11 6.34 -3.21
CA LEU A 80 -6.07 7.59 -2.46
C LEU A 80 -5.06 8.52 -3.15
N CYS A 81 -5.45 9.76 -3.39
CA CYS A 81 -4.55 10.77 -3.96
C CYS A 81 -4.78 12.13 -3.32
N THR A 82 -3.81 13.01 -3.51
CA THR A 82 -3.88 14.41 -3.08
C THR A 82 -4.27 15.28 -4.26
N VAL A 83 -5.19 16.21 -4.05
CA VAL A 83 -5.60 17.17 -5.09
C VAL A 83 -4.67 18.38 -5.06
N GLN A 84 -4.10 18.75 -6.22
CA GLN A 84 -3.25 19.92 -6.40
C GLN A 84 -3.79 20.77 -7.55
N GLU A 85 -4.05 22.06 -7.32
CA GLU A 85 -4.64 22.95 -8.35
C GLU A 85 -5.90 22.37 -9.02
N LYS A 86 -6.78 21.70 -8.26
CA LYS A 86 -7.94 20.94 -8.77
C LYS A 86 -7.60 19.80 -9.75
N LYS A 87 -6.34 19.37 -9.81
CA LYS A 87 -5.89 18.24 -10.61
C LYS A 87 -5.46 17.08 -9.72
N MET A 88 -5.60 15.89 -10.25
CA MET A 88 -5.13 14.66 -9.60
C MET A 88 -4.81 13.59 -10.64
N ILE A 89 -4.03 12.59 -10.24
CA ILE A 89 -3.70 11.45 -11.08
C ILE A 89 -4.72 10.33 -10.85
N VAL A 90 -5.15 9.71 -11.94
CA VAL A 90 -6.04 8.55 -11.94
C VAL A 90 -5.38 7.43 -12.73
N GLU A 91 -5.30 6.24 -12.15
CA GLU A 91 -4.89 5.05 -12.89
C GLU A 91 -6.07 4.45 -13.63
N VAL A 92 -5.90 4.25 -14.94
CA VAL A 92 -6.90 3.69 -15.83
C VAL A 92 -6.35 2.44 -16.51
N CYS A 93 -7.11 1.36 -16.47
CA CYS A 93 -6.78 0.07 -17.02
C CYS A 93 -7.70 -0.25 -18.20
N ASN A 94 -7.12 -0.86 -19.24
CA ASN A 94 -7.84 -1.45 -20.35
C ASN A 94 -7.92 -2.97 -20.18
N PRO A 95 -8.96 -3.52 -19.53
CA PRO A 95 -9.21 -4.96 -19.47
C PRO A 95 -9.63 -5.58 -20.81
N SER A 96 -9.92 -4.78 -21.84
CA SER A 96 -10.38 -5.27 -23.14
C SER A 96 -9.27 -5.93 -23.96
N THR A 97 -9.67 -6.72 -24.94
CA THR A 97 -8.80 -7.25 -26.00
C THR A 97 -8.57 -6.25 -27.13
N GLU A 98 -9.30 -5.13 -27.14
CA GLU A 98 -9.22 -4.07 -28.15
C GLU A 98 -8.56 -2.79 -27.61
N GLU A 99 -8.07 -1.95 -28.52
CA GLU A 99 -7.49 -0.67 -28.15
C GLU A 99 -8.56 0.29 -27.64
N MET A 100 -8.29 0.95 -26.52
CA MET A 100 -9.20 1.89 -25.88
C MET A 100 -8.73 3.34 -26.06
N ILE A 101 -9.65 4.23 -26.41
CA ILE A 101 -9.38 5.67 -26.56
C ILE A 101 -10.30 6.46 -25.64
N ILE A 102 -9.73 7.12 -24.64
CA ILE A 102 -10.46 7.99 -23.74
C ILE A 102 -10.22 9.43 -24.19
N LYS A 103 -11.29 10.12 -24.57
CA LYS A 103 -11.20 11.49 -25.09
C LYS A 103 -11.06 12.50 -23.96
N LYS A 104 -10.33 13.59 -24.21
CA LYS A 104 -10.29 14.76 -23.31
C LYS A 104 -11.72 15.16 -22.89
N GLY A 105 -11.90 15.43 -21.61
CA GLY A 105 -13.17 15.88 -21.04
C GLY A 105 -14.15 14.75 -20.68
N THR A 106 -13.85 13.50 -21.02
CA THR A 106 -14.64 12.34 -20.57
C THR A 106 -14.62 12.26 -19.03
N PRO A 107 -15.78 12.17 -18.36
CA PRO A 107 -15.85 11.86 -16.93
C PRO A 107 -15.21 10.51 -16.66
N LEU A 108 -14.33 10.41 -15.67
CA LEU A 108 -13.62 9.17 -15.37
C LEU A 108 -13.90 8.64 -13.97
N ALA A 109 -13.78 9.50 -12.97
CA ALA A 109 -13.80 9.06 -11.59
C ALA A 109 -14.79 9.86 -10.74
N ALA A 110 -15.38 9.17 -9.77
CA ALA A 110 -15.93 9.76 -8.58
C ALA A 110 -14.79 10.05 -7.59
N ILE A 111 -14.92 11.18 -6.90
CA ILE A 111 -13.95 11.65 -5.92
C ILE A 111 -14.67 11.85 -4.61
N SER A 112 -14.12 11.32 -3.53
CA SER A 112 -14.67 11.44 -2.20
C SER A 112 -13.63 12.00 -1.25
N VAL A 113 -13.89 13.15 -0.64
CA VAL A 113 -12.98 13.75 0.34
C VAL A 113 -12.86 12.83 1.55
N VAL A 114 -11.63 12.46 1.90
CA VAL A 114 -11.35 11.62 3.06
C VAL A 114 -10.97 12.53 4.23
N PRO A 115 -11.76 12.57 5.31
CA PRO A 115 -11.48 13.41 6.45
C PRO A 115 -10.20 12.97 7.16
N GLU A 116 -9.48 13.90 7.81
CA GLU A 116 -8.25 13.59 8.54
C GLU A 116 -8.45 12.55 9.66
N SER A 117 -9.66 12.53 10.26
CA SER A 117 -10.05 11.54 11.26
C SER A 117 -10.09 10.10 10.71
N ALA A 118 -10.11 9.91 9.39
CA ALA A 118 -9.96 8.58 8.80
C ALA A 118 -8.54 8.03 8.93
N PHE A 119 -7.54 8.90 9.16
CA PHE A 119 -6.14 8.53 9.33
C PHE A 119 -5.68 8.49 10.80
N SER A 120 -6.49 9.00 11.74
CA SER A 120 -6.17 8.87 13.15
C SER A 120 -6.22 7.39 13.54
N ALA A 121 -5.11 6.87 14.07
CA ALA A 121 -5.11 5.58 14.72
C ALA A 121 -6.13 5.65 15.86
N SER A 122 -7.13 4.76 15.82
CA SER A 122 -7.99 4.56 16.98
C SER A 122 -7.06 4.22 18.14
N GLU A 123 -7.00 5.07 19.16
CA GLU A 123 -6.34 4.73 20.40
C GLU A 123 -7.11 3.54 20.97
N VAL A 124 -6.69 2.33 20.58
CA VAL A 124 -7.07 1.11 21.26
C VAL A 124 -6.53 1.30 22.65
N SER A 125 -7.42 1.68 23.58
CA SER A 125 -7.14 1.63 25.00
C SER A 125 -6.79 0.18 25.31
N SER A 126 -5.49 -0.11 25.33
CA SER A 126 -4.98 -1.34 25.90
C SER A 126 -5.58 -1.45 27.30
N PRO A 127 -6.28 -2.55 27.65
CA PRO A 127 -6.66 -2.76 29.02
C PRO A 127 -5.38 -2.88 29.83
N VAL A 128 -5.09 -1.84 30.62
CA VAL A 128 -4.07 -1.92 31.67
C VAL A 128 -4.69 -2.79 32.76
N ASP A 129 -4.15 -3.99 32.97
CA ASP A 129 -3.88 -4.50 34.32
C ASP A 129 -2.96 -5.73 34.29
N GLY A 130 -1.90 -5.71 35.10
CA GLY A 130 -1.19 -6.89 35.59
C GLY A 130 0.15 -7.28 34.94
N ALA A 131 1.26 -6.78 35.51
CA ALA A 131 2.65 -7.30 35.64
C ALA A 131 3.04 -8.63 34.94
N GLU A 132 4.20 -8.80 34.29
CA GLU A 132 5.61 -8.52 34.68
C GLU A 132 6.52 -8.38 33.43
N PRO A 133 7.67 -7.68 33.51
CA PRO A 133 8.62 -7.56 32.42
C PRO A 133 9.58 -8.76 32.39
N PHE A 134 9.38 -9.68 31.44
CA PHE A 134 10.39 -10.70 31.13
C PHE A 134 11.57 -10.05 30.39
N SER A 135 12.72 -10.05 31.05
CA SER A 135 14.01 -9.66 30.48
C SER A 135 14.45 -10.75 29.48
N PRO A 136 14.91 -10.42 28.26
CA PRO A 136 15.58 -11.41 27.43
C PRO A 136 17.00 -11.60 27.97
N GLU A 137 17.30 -12.80 28.43
CA GLU A 137 18.65 -13.23 28.76
C GLU A 137 19.58 -13.07 27.55
N GLU A 138 20.74 -12.45 27.79
CA GLU A 138 21.88 -12.48 26.88
C GLU A 138 22.27 -13.92 26.59
N SER A 139 22.18 -14.32 25.32
CA SER A 139 22.91 -15.47 24.81
C SER A 139 23.84 -14.98 23.71
N ALA A 140 25.09 -14.81 24.10
CA ALA A 140 26.20 -14.37 23.28
C ALA A 140 26.48 -15.33 22.11
N SER A 141 26.30 -14.84 20.88
CA SER A 141 27.10 -15.28 19.73
C SER A 141 26.91 -14.30 18.57
N SER A 142 27.97 -14.06 17.80
CA SER A 142 27.97 -13.39 16.48
C SER A 142 28.12 -11.86 16.45
N THR A 143 29.36 -11.41 16.63
CA THR A 143 29.91 -10.07 16.32
C THR A 143 29.84 -9.68 14.82
N ARG A 144 28.90 -10.23 14.04
CA ARG A 144 28.74 -9.95 12.60
C ARG A 144 27.30 -9.73 12.14
N GLU A 145 26.35 -9.78 13.07
CA GLU A 145 24.91 -9.70 12.78
C GLU A 145 24.42 -8.25 12.65
N SER A 146 25.18 -7.28 13.17
CA SER A 146 24.81 -5.86 13.22
C SER A 146 25.17 -5.04 11.96
N ASP A 147 26.06 -5.53 11.11
CA ASP A 147 26.70 -4.69 10.08
C ASP A 147 25.76 -4.34 8.91
N TRP A 148 24.88 -5.25 8.49
CA TRP A 148 23.96 -4.96 7.37
C TRP A 148 22.82 -4.02 7.77
N PHE A 149 22.34 -4.12 9.02
CA PHE A 149 21.32 -3.21 9.55
C PHE A 149 21.86 -1.79 9.70
N HIS A 150 23.08 -1.63 10.21
CA HIS A 150 23.74 -0.33 10.25
C HIS A 150 23.99 0.23 8.85
N ALA A 151 24.33 -0.63 7.88
CA ALA A 151 24.48 -0.23 6.47
C ALA A 151 23.15 0.21 5.84
N ALA A 152 22.03 -0.48 6.09
CA ALA A 152 20.71 -0.09 5.58
C ALA A 152 20.22 1.24 6.17
N ILE A 153 20.48 1.48 7.46
CA ILE A 153 20.16 2.75 8.11
C ILE A 153 21.12 3.87 7.65
N ALA A 154 22.40 3.54 7.40
CA ALA A 154 23.39 4.51 6.90
C ALA A 154 23.19 4.84 5.41
N ALA A 155 22.64 3.91 4.62
CA ALA A 155 22.31 4.10 3.21
C ALA A 155 20.97 4.83 2.99
N SER A 156 20.24 5.14 4.06
CA SER A 156 19.10 6.06 3.97
C SER A 156 19.62 7.44 3.53
N PRO A 157 19.04 8.04 2.46
CA PRO A 157 19.54 9.29 1.91
C PRO A 157 19.45 10.38 2.98
N THR A 158 20.60 10.92 3.38
CA THR A 158 20.63 12.25 3.99
C THR A 158 20.33 13.21 2.85
N ALA A 159 19.09 13.70 2.78
CA ALA A 159 18.63 14.56 1.71
C ALA A 159 19.36 15.90 1.77
N GLU A 160 20.49 16.01 1.08
CA GLU A 160 21.08 17.27 0.68
C GLU A 160 20.30 17.81 -0.53
N ASN A 161 19.06 18.25 -0.30
CA ASN A 161 18.43 19.36 -1.00
C ASN A 161 16.99 19.58 -0.49
N ALA A 162 16.79 20.77 0.07
CA ALA A 162 15.53 21.49 0.27
C ALA A 162 14.42 20.82 1.11
N SER A 163 14.44 21.06 2.41
CA SER A 163 13.30 21.57 3.21
C SER A 163 13.73 21.64 4.67
N SER A 164 13.54 22.79 5.29
CA SER A 164 13.95 23.09 6.66
C SER A 164 13.01 22.46 7.67
N GLU A 165 13.17 21.16 7.97
CA GLU A 165 12.84 20.60 9.29
C GLU A 165 13.84 19.48 9.65
N PRO A 166 14.63 19.63 10.71
CA PRO A 166 15.50 18.57 11.19
C PRO A 166 14.64 17.45 11.79
N MET A 167 14.72 16.27 11.19
CA MET A 167 14.11 15.04 11.69
C MET A 167 14.54 14.82 13.16
N PRO A 168 13.61 14.63 14.12
CA PRO A 168 13.99 14.58 15.52
C PRO A 168 14.83 13.33 15.80
N GLU A 169 15.94 13.62 16.47
CA GLU A 169 17.14 12.84 16.71
C GLU A 169 16.92 11.50 17.43
N LEU A 170 17.77 10.53 17.08
CA LEU A 170 18.05 9.23 17.71
C LEU A 170 16.89 8.26 17.99
N GLY A 171 15.80 8.67 18.66
CA GLY A 171 14.75 7.74 19.12
C GLY A 171 13.97 7.06 17.99
N LYS A 172 13.81 7.73 16.83
CA LYS A 172 13.17 7.15 15.64
C LYS A 172 14.01 6.06 14.99
N LYS A 173 15.34 6.13 15.12
CA LYS A 173 16.27 5.15 14.54
C LYS A 173 16.24 3.83 15.31
N GLU A 174 16.17 3.90 16.64
CA GLU A 174 16.00 2.72 17.49
C GLU A 174 14.65 2.05 17.26
N LEU A 175 13.55 2.83 17.22
CA LEU A 175 12.22 2.29 16.90
C LEU A 175 12.17 1.63 15.52
N PHE A 176 12.77 2.28 14.51
CA PHE A 176 12.83 1.73 13.16
C PHE A 176 13.69 0.46 13.09
N SER A 177 14.82 0.43 13.80
CA SER A 177 15.67 -0.76 13.89
C SER A 177 14.98 -1.91 14.60
N GLY A 178 14.23 -1.63 15.68
CA GLY A 178 13.42 -2.61 16.38
C GLY A 178 12.33 -3.21 15.49
N LEU A 179 11.66 -2.36 14.71
CA LEU A 179 10.63 -2.78 13.75
C LEU A 179 11.22 -3.63 12.60
N LEU A 180 12.38 -3.24 12.04
CA LEU A 180 13.05 -4.07 11.03
C LEU A 180 13.47 -5.43 11.60
N ASN A 181 13.94 -5.44 12.85
CA ASN A 181 14.34 -6.67 13.51
C ASN A 181 13.16 -7.59 13.82
N SER A 182 11.96 -7.04 14.08
CA SER A 182 10.76 -7.87 14.29
C SER A 182 10.28 -8.59 13.03
N PHE A 183 10.69 -8.14 11.84
CA PHE A 183 10.33 -8.73 10.55
C PHE A 183 11.50 -9.40 9.84
N ARG A 184 12.57 -9.73 10.58
CA ARG A 184 13.80 -10.33 10.03
C ARG A 184 13.53 -11.61 9.22
N ASP A 185 12.53 -12.39 9.61
CA ASP A 185 12.09 -13.62 8.95
C ASP A 185 11.51 -13.40 7.54
N LEU A 186 11.02 -12.19 7.25
CA LEU A 186 10.55 -11.80 5.92
C LEU A 186 11.69 -11.46 4.96
N PHE A 187 12.89 -11.15 5.48
CA PHE A 187 14.02 -10.74 4.66
C PHE A 187 15.00 -11.89 4.42
N VAL A 188 15.41 -12.02 3.16
CA VAL A 188 16.41 -13.00 2.75
C VAL A 188 17.80 -12.43 3.00
N GLU A 189 18.49 -12.90 4.03
CA GLU A 189 19.83 -12.41 4.40
C GLU A 189 20.89 -12.66 3.32
N THR A 190 20.74 -13.73 2.54
CA THR A 190 21.65 -14.11 1.46
C THR A 190 20.89 -14.83 0.36
N SER A 191 21.28 -14.66 -0.91
CA SER A 191 20.70 -15.37 -2.07
C SER A 191 20.73 -16.90 -1.96
N LEU A 192 21.52 -17.45 -1.04
CA LEU A 192 21.69 -18.88 -0.78
C LEU A 192 20.75 -19.46 0.29
N LYS A 193 20.01 -18.61 1.00
CA LYS A 193 19.00 -19.02 1.99
C LYS A 193 17.65 -18.41 1.62
N PRO A 194 16.88 -19.00 0.70
CA PRO A 194 15.52 -18.53 0.45
C PRO A 194 14.77 -18.45 1.78
N GLY A 195 14.16 -17.29 2.04
CA GLY A 195 13.45 -16.99 3.29
C GLY A 195 12.45 -18.10 3.56
N ARG A 196 12.49 -18.67 4.77
CA ARG A 196 11.65 -19.79 5.16
C ARG A 196 10.54 -19.22 6.03
N THR A 197 9.32 -19.14 5.49
CA THR A 197 8.12 -18.91 6.27
C THR A 197 7.44 -20.25 6.51
N ASP A 198 7.28 -20.63 7.77
CA ASP A 198 6.49 -21.79 8.23
C ASP A 198 5.04 -21.40 8.58
N LEU A 199 4.68 -20.12 8.39
CA LEU A 199 3.35 -19.59 8.69
C LEU A 199 2.25 -20.06 7.71
N LEU A 200 2.62 -20.56 6.53
CA LEU A 200 1.69 -20.90 5.46
C LEU A 200 1.98 -22.30 4.92
N GLU A 201 1.11 -23.25 5.24
CA GLU A 201 1.10 -24.59 4.66
C GLU A 201 0.17 -24.61 3.44
N PHE A 202 0.73 -24.92 2.26
CA PHE A 202 -0.06 -25.06 1.03
C PHE A 202 -0.10 -26.53 0.61
N THR A 203 -1.32 -27.10 0.55
CA THR A 203 -1.56 -28.41 -0.06
C THR A 203 -1.97 -28.22 -1.51
N ILE A 204 -1.18 -28.73 -2.44
CA ILE A 204 -1.49 -28.71 -3.87
C ILE A 204 -1.97 -30.11 -4.26
N ASP A 205 -3.22 -30.23 -4.66
CA ASP A 205 -3.74 -31.47 -5.26
C ASP A 205 -3.29 -31.52 -6.73
N THR A 206 -2.28 -32.33 -7.01
CA THR A 206 -1.79 -32.55 -8.37
C THR A 206 -2.54 -33.66 -9.11
N GLY A 207 -3.52 -34.32 -8.48
CA GLY A 207 -4.18 -35.51 -9.01
C GLY A 207 -3.18 -36.58 -9.47
N ASP A 208 -3.45 -37.19 -10.63
CA ASP A 208 -2.56 -38.17 -11.27
C ASP A 208 -1.49 -37.54 -12.18
N SER A 209 -1.27 -36.23 -12.09
CA SER A 209 -0.34 -35.52 -12.97
C SER A 209 1.11 -35.92 -12.67
N ALA A 210 1.79 -36.48 -13.67
CA ALA A 210 3.20 -36.81 -13.55
C ALA A 210 4.05 -35.53 -13.30
N PRO A 211 5.14 -35.62 -12.52
CA PRO A 211 6.02 -34.47 -12.28
C PRO A 211 6.50 -33.85 -13.59
N ILE A 212 6.31 -32.53 -13.73
CA ILE A 212 6.76 -31.80 -14.91
C ILE A 212 8.29 -31.79 -14.92
N LYS A 213 8.88 -32.59 -15.80
CA LYS A 213 10.33 -32.62 -16.02
C LYS A 213 10.73 -31.57 -17.05
N GLN A 214 10.83 -30.33 -16.61
CA GLN A 214 11.35 -29.26 -17.46
C GLN A 214 12.87 -29.15 -17.30
N ARG A 215 13.59 -28.95 -18.41
CA ARG A 215 15.02 -28.66 -18.33
C ARG A 215 15.20 -27.31 -17.64
N PRO A 216 16.19 -27.16 -16.74
CA PRO A 216 16.51 -25.87 -16.15
C PRO A 216 16.63 -24.81 -17.24
N TYR A 217 15.96 -23.67 -17.02
CA TYR A 217 16.07 -22.54 -17.92
C TYR A 217 17.54 -22.14 -18.05
N ARG A 218 18.05 -22.08 -19.28
CA ARG A 218 19.43 -21.66 -19.54
C ARG A 218 19.42 -20.18 -19.86
N VAL A 219 19.85 -19.37 -18.90
CA VAL A 219 20.19 -17.96 -19.14
C VAL A 219 21.51 -17.86 -19.92
N SER A 220 21.69 -16.74 -20.61
CA SER A 220 22.98 -16.42 -21.23
C SER A 220 24.02 -16.08 -20.17
N LYS A 221 25.32 -16.18 -20.49
CA LYS A 221 26.40 -15.77 -19.55
C LYS A 221 26.25 -14.31 -19.08
N ALA A 222 25.91 -13.41 -20.01
CA ALA A 222 25.74 -11.99 -19.69
C ALA A 222 24.59 -11.74 -18.71
N GLU A 223 23.51 -12.51 -18.81
CA GLU A 223 22.37 -12.45 -17.89
C GLU A 223 22.69 -13.09 -16.54
N GLY A 224 23.45 -14.18 -16.53
CA GLY A 224 23.95 -14.80 -15.30
C GLY A 224 24.87 -13.87 -14.50
N ASP A 225 25.79 -13.17 -15.16
CA ASP A 225 26.72 -12.24 -14.50
C ASP A 225 25.98 -11.05 -13.85
N VAL A 226 24.86 -10.60 -14.43
CA VAL A 226 24.02 -9.52 -13.87
C VAL A 226 23.27 -9.98 -12.62
N MET A 227 22.90 -11.26 -12.54
CA MET A 227 22.18 -11.81 -11.39
C MET A 227 23.09 -12.11 -10.19
N GLU A 228 24.40 -12.26 -10.40
CA GLU A 228 25.40 -12.49 -9.35
C GLU A 228 26.10 -11.22 -8.83
N SER A 229 25.79 -10.05 -9.42
CA SER A 229 26.30 -8.73 -9.04
C SER A 229 25.43 -8.05 -7.98
#